data_AF-X1M2S0-F1
#
_entry.id   AF-X1M2S0-F1
#
_cell.length_a   1.000
_cell.length_b   1.000
_cell.length_c   1.000
_cell.angle_alpha   90.00
_cell.angle_beta   90.00
_cell.angle_gamma   90.00
#
_symmetry.space_group_name_H-M   'P 1'
#
loop_
_entity.id
_entity.type
_entity.pdbx_description
1 polymer ?
#
loop_
_entity_poly.entity_id
_entity_poly.type
_entity_poly.pdbx_seq_one_letter_code
_entity_poly.pdbx_strand_id
1 'polypeptide(L)'
;DFTAYFDRDKTGDKLLVRPRQPGDRFQPLGMNQPKKLGEFMIDAKIPSAWRQRIPLVCSPQHILWVVGWRIDERVKVTDTTKQILCLKFERG
;
A
#
# COMPACT_ATOMS: atom_id res chain seq x y z
N ASP A 1 -0.36 5.89 15.12
CA ASP A 1 -1.15 6.19 13.92
C ASP A 1 -0.27 6.23 12.69
N PHE A 2 -0.82 5.82 11.54
CA PHE A 2 -0.15 5.93 10.25
C PHE A 2 -1.03 6.73 9.28
N THR A 3 -0.42 7.57 8.46
CA THR A 3 -1.13 8.35 7.44
C THR A 3 -0.46 8.16 6.09
N ALA A 4 -1.26 8.05 5.04
CA ALA A 4 -0.78 7.99 3.67
C ALA A 4 -1.67 8.83 2.74
N TYR A 5 -1.05 9.38 1.71
CA TYR A 5 -1.66 10.25 0.71
C TYR A 5 -1.56 9.59 -0.66
N PHE A 6 -2.65 9.66 -1.41
CA PHE A 6 -2.79 9.02 -2.70
C PHE A 6 -3.40 9.99 -3.71
N ASP A 7 -3.02 9.85 -4.96
CA ASP A 7 -3.77 10.43 -6.07
C ASP A 7 -5.13 9.72 -6.16
N ARG A 8 -6.21 10.44 -5.82
CA ARG A 8 -7.57 9.89 -5.71
C ARG A 8 -8.04 9.25 -7.01
N ASP A 9 -7.63 9.80 -8.16
CA ASP A 9 -8.03 9.31 -9.47
C ASP A 9 -7.39 7.96 -9.78
N LYS A 10 -6.28 7.63 -9.12
CA LYS A 10 -5.53 6.38 -9.31
C LYS A 10 -5.89 5.29 -8.29
N THR A 11 -6.65 5.60 -7.24
CA THR A 11 -7.03 4.60 -6.22
C THR A 11 -8.22 3.72 -6.62
N GLY A 12 -8.99 4.11 -7.64
CA GLY A 12 -10.29 3.51 -7.95
C GLY A 12 -11.37 3.84 -6.92
N ASP A 13 -12.61 3.43 -7.17
CA ASP A 13 -13.78 3.87 -6.38
C ASP A 13 -14.11 3.00 -5.16
N LYS A 14 -13.49 1.83 -5.06
CA LYS A 14 -13.69 0.90 -3.94
C LYS A 14 -12.36 0.61 -3.29
N LEU A 15 -12.33 0.79 -1.97
CA LEU A 15 -11.18 0.46 -1.14
C LEU A 15 -11.54 -0.71 -0.23
N LEU A 16 -10.60 -1.63 -0.10
CA LEU A 16 -10.72 -2.83 0.70
C LEU A 16 -9.53 -2.91 1.63
N VAL A 17 -9.77 -3.33 2.88
CA VAL A 17 -8.71 -3.63 3.83
C VAL A 17 -8.67 -5.14 4.03
N ARG A 18 -7.50 -5.75 3.80
CA ARG A 18 -7.32 -7.19 3.98
C ARG A 18 -5.93 -7.55 4.48
N PRO A 19 -5.73 -8.73 5.08
CA PRO A 19 -4.39 -9.25 5.29
C PRO A 19 -3.71 -9.59 3.95
N ARG A 20 -2.40 -9.84 4.01
CA ARG A 20 -1.65 -10.39 2.87
C ARG A 20 -2.16 -11.76 2.45
N GLN A 21 -2.06 -12.04 1.16
CA GLN A 21 -2.36 -13.31 0.53
C GLN A 21 -1.11 -13.86 -0.19
N PRO A 22 -0.97 -15.18 -0.32
CA PRO A 22 0.07 -15.77 -1.17
C PRO A 22 -0.02 -15.22 -2.60
N GLY A 23 1.13 -14.89 -3.19
CA GLY A 23 1.18 -14.32 -4.54
C GLY A 23 1.00 -12.82 -4.62
N ASP A 24 0.68 -12.12 -3.53
CA ASP A 24 0.55 -10.66 -3.51
C ASP A 24 1.78 -9.96 -4.11
N ARG A 25 1.52 -8.97 -4.96
CA ARG A 25 2.52 -8.10 -5.58
C ARG A 25 2.07 -6.65 -5.53
N PHE A 26 3.04 -5.76 -5.43
CA PHE A 26 2.82 -4.32 -5.57
C PHE A 26 4.10 -3.65 -6.07
N GLN A 27 4.01 -2.42 -6.54
CA GLN A 27 5.14 -1.63 -6.99
C GLN A 27 5.45 -0.60 -5.91
N PRO A 28 6.44 -0.83 -5.03
CA PRO A 28 6.59 0.05 -3.88
C PRO A 28 7.12 1.43 -4.32
N LEU A 29 6.62 2.54 -3.76
CA LEU A 29 6.99 3.94 -4.07
C LEU A 29 8.50 4.18 -4.33
N GLY A 30 8.87 4.63 -5.52
CA GLY A 30 10.24 4.86 -5.98
C GLY A 30 10.86 3.67 -6.72
N MET A 31 10.11 2.59 -6.95
CA MET A 31 10.53 1.48 -7.80
C MET A 31 9.81 1.52 -9.14
N ASN A 32 10.50 1.15 -10.21
CA ASN A 32 9.94 1.11 -11.58
C ASN A 32 9.21 -0.20 -11.90
N GLN A 33 9.36 -1.24 -11.08
CA GLN A 33 8.82 -2.57 -11.34
C GLN A 33 8.12 -3.17 -10.11
N PRO A 34 7.01 -3.92 -10.27
CA PRO A 34 6.36 -4.62 -9.17
C PRO A 34 7.23 -5.74 -8.60
N LYS A 35 7.21 -5.91 -7.28
CA LYS A 35 7.85 -7.04 -6.60
C LYS A 35 6.86 -7.83 -5.74
N LYS A 36 7.25 -9.05 -5.35
CA LYS A 36 6.44 -9.85 -4.43
C LYS A 36 6.34 -9.13 -3.09
N LEU A 37 5.15 -9.06 -2.51
CA LEU A 37 4.94 -8.43 -1.21
C LEU A 37 5.81 -9.11 -0.13
N GLY A 38 5.92 -10.43 -0.15
CA GLY A 38 6.76 -11.16 0.78
C GLY A 38 8.25 -10.78 0.70
N GLU A 39 8.76 -10.55 -0.51
CA GLU A 39 10.13 -10.08 -0.75
C GLU A 39 10.32 -8.67 -0.20
N PHE A 40 9.37 -7.76 -0.49
CA PHE A 40 9.38 -6.41 0.10
C PHE A 40 9.39 -6.45 1.64
N MET A 41 8.57 -7.30 2.26
CA MET A 41 8.52 -7.42 3.71
C MET A 41 9.83 -7.96 4.32
N ILE A 42 10.59 -8.76 3.58
CA ILE A 42 11.93 -9.22 4.00
C ILE A 42 12.92 -8.05 3.93
N ASP A 43 12.95 -7.33 2.81
CA ASP A 43 13.88 -6.21 2.61
C ASP A 43 13.62 -5.07 3.59
N ALA A 44 12.34 -4.80 3.88
CA ALA A 44 11.91 -3.85 4.90
C ALA A 44 12.11 -4.34 6.35
N LYS A 45 12.77 -5.50 6.53
CA LYS A 45 13.09 -6.13 7.82
C LYS A 45 11.88 -6.30 8.74
N ILE A 46 10.72 -6.61 8.15
CA ILE A 46 9.49 -6.82 8.91
C ILE A 46 9.57 -8.19 9.60
N PRO A 47 9.41 -8.27 10.94
CA PRO A 47 9.40 -9.53 11.66
C PRO A 47 8.33 -10.49 11.10
N SER A 48 8.70 -11.76 10.90
CA SER A 48 7.80 -12.77 10.30
C SER A 48 6.46 -12.86 11.04
N ALA A 49 6.49 -12.84 12.39
CA ALA A 49 5.32 -12.88 13.26
C ALA A 49 4.33 -11.72 13.03
N TRP A 50 4.80 -10.60 12.46
CA TRP A 50 3.97 -9.42 12.23
C TRP A 50 3.40 -9.37 10.83
N ARG A 51 4.06 -10.01 9.84
CA ARG A 51 3.72 -9.90 8.41
C ARG A 51 2.27 -10.24 8.09
N GLN A 52 1.68 -11.22 8.79
CA GLN A 52 0.28 -11.61 8.58
C GLN A 52 -0.72 -10.60 9.16
N ARG A 53 -0.30 -9.82 10.16
CA ARG A 53 -1.12 -8.85 10.90
C ARG A 53 -1.06 -7.45 10.30
N ILE A 54 -0.21 -7.22 9.31
CA ILE A 54 -0.11 -5.93 8.62
C ILE A 54 -1.32 -5.78 7.70
N PRO A 55 -2.17 -4.75 7.92
CA PRO A 55 -3.26 -4.46 7.02
C PRO A 55 -2.72 -3.96 5.68
N LEU A 56 -3.34 -4.40 4.60
CA LEU A 56 -3.14 -3.86 3.27
C LEU A 56 -4.39 -3.08 2.88
N VAL A 57 -4.21 -1.84 2.43
CA VAL A 57 -5.27 -1.11 1.72
C VAL A 57 -5.11 -1.42 0.24
N CYS A 58 -6.19 -1.87 -0.39
CA CYS A 58 -6.22 -2.32 -1.77
C CYS A 58 -7.38 -1.68 -2.52
N SER A 59 -7.20 -1.45 -3.80
CA SER A 59 -8.29 -1.41 -4.76
C SER A 59 -8.62 -2.84 -5.22
N PRO A 60 -9.71 -3.07 -5.99
CA PRO A 60 -9.95 -4.36 -6.61
C PRO A 60 -8.81 -4.83 -7.52
N GLN A 61 -7.99 -3.90 -8.03
CA GLN A 61 -6.93 -4.19 -9.00
C GLN A 61 -5.57 -4.44 -8.35
N HIS A 62 -5.22 -3.72 -7.28
CA HIS A 62 -3.89 -3.81 -6.68
C HIS A 62 -3.83 -3.31 -5.24
N ILE A 63 -2.73 -3.66 -4.56
CA ILE A 63 -2.38 -3.10 -3.25
C ILE A 63 -2.00 -1.64 -3.43
N LEU A 64 -2.60 -0.74 -2.64
CA LEU A 64 -2.30 0.69 -2.62
C LEU A 64 -1.33 1.03 -1.50
N TRP A 65 -1.44 0.36 -0.35
CA TRP A 65 -0.67 0.69 0.84
C TRP A 65 -0.42 -0.53 1.72
N VAL A 66 0.84 -0.78 2.02
CA VAL A 66 1.26 -1.63 3.14
C VAL A 66 1.29 -0.74 4.38
N VAL A 67 0.25 -0.82 5.22
CA VAL A 67 -0.01 0.18 6.27
C VAL A 67 1.14 0.28 7.26
N GLY A 68 1.74 1.46 7.36
CA GLY A 68 2.92 1.71 8.20
C GLY A 68 4.27 1.48 7.51
N TRP A 69 4.27 1.09 6.23
CA TRP A 69 5.49 0.86 5.45
C TRP A 69 5.56 1.68 4.16
N ARG A 70 4.81 1.32 3.12
CA ARG A 70 4.99 1.96 1.79
C ARG A 70 3.71 1.92 0.96
N ILE A 71 3.46 2.99 0.21
CA ILE A 71 2.42 3.04 -0.81
C ILE A 71 2.91 2.42 -2.13
N ASP A 72 1.97 2.10 -3.01
CA ASP A 72 2.25 1.73 -4.38
C ASP A 72 2.61 2.98 -5.21
N GLU A 73 3.65 2.87 -6.03
CA GLU A 73 4.18 3.91 -6.91
C GLU A 73 3.11 4.48 -7.83
N ARG A 74 2.17 3.63 -8.28
CA ARG A 74 1.16 3.99 -9.26
C ARG A 74 0.07 4.88 -8.68
N VAL A 75 -0.03 5.01 -7.36
CA VAL A 75 -1.02 5.87 -6.69
C VAL A 75 -0.39 7.06 -5.97
N LYS A 76 0.90 7.32 -6.21
CA LYS A 76 1.59 8.47 -5.60
C LYS A 76 0.96 9.80 -6.06
N VAL A 77 0.98 10.77 -5.16
CA VAL A 77 0.66 12.17 -5.49
C VAL A 77 1.77 12.75 -6.37
N THR A 78 1.37 13.45 -7.43
CA THR A 78 2.25 14.18 -8.34
C THR A 78 1.80 15.64 -8.44
N ASP A 79 2.60 16.46 -9.13
CA ASP A 79 2.26 17.83 -9.51
C ASP A 79 0.94 17.95 -10.29
N THR A 80 0.57 16.90 -10.99
CA THR A 80 -0.65 16.76 -11.79
C THR A 80 -1.86 16.21 -11.03
N THR A 81 -1.69 15.80 -9.77
CA THR A 81 -2.79 15.26 -8.95
C THR A 81 -3.82 16.34 -8.65
N LYS A 82 -5.08 16.11 -9.02
CA LYS A 82 -6.19 17.05 -8.81
C LYS A 82 -6.85 16.90 -7.46
N GLN A 83 -6.94 15.66 -6.98
CA GLN A 83 -7.58 15.33 -5.72
C GLN A 83 -6.69 14.36 -4.94
N ILE A 84 -6.49 14.66 -3.65
CA ILE A 84 -5.68 13.83 -2.77
C ILE A 84 -6.63 13.06 -1.85
N LEU A 85 -6.53 11.74 -1.87
CA LEU A 85 -7.12 10.90 -0.85
C LEU A 85 -6.15 10.78 0.32
N CYS A 86 -6.59 11.16 1.52
CA CYS A 86 -5.85 10.97 2.77
C CYS A 86 -6.48 9.82 3.56
N LEU A 87 -5.71 8.78 3.85
CA LEU A 87 -6.13 7.69 4.73
C LEU A 87 -5.31 7.71 6.01
N LYS A 88 -6.01 7.66 7.15
CA LYS A 88 -5.41 7.50 8.48
C LYS A 88 -5.77 6.11 9.03
N PHE A 89 -4.76 5.42 9.54
CA PHE A 89 -4.92 4.16 10.25
C PHE A 89 -4.54 4.36 11.71
N GLU A 90 -5.52 4.18 12.58
CA GLU A 90 -5.39 4.29 14.04
C GLU A 90 -5.49 2.90 14.65
N ARG A 91 -4.61 2.59 15.59
CA ARG A 91 -4.74 1.39 16.43
C ARG A 91 -5.42 1.83 17.71
N GLY A 92 -6.64 1.33 17.95
CA GLY A 92 -7.29 1.41 19.26
C GLY A 92 -6.57 0.57 20.30
#